data_AF-A0ABD3G698-F1
#
_entry.id   AF-A0ABD3G698-F1
#
_cell.length_a   1.000
_cell.length_b   1.000
_cell.length_c   1.000
_cell.angle_alpha   90.00
_cell.angle_beta   90.00
_cell.angle_gamma   90.00
#
_symmetry.space_group_name_H-M   'P 1'
#
loop_
_entity.id
_entity.type
_entity.pdbx_description
1 polymer ?
#
loop_
_entity_poly.entity_id
_entity_poly.type
_entity_poly.pdbx_seq_one_letter_code
_entity_poly.pdbx_strand_id
1 'polypeptide(L)'
;MAASRWNLSPTHYYRLENGLLCHYVMPQYNVHGNYFLDEHKATPYRTTPDNCATDSYPFEYYFYHGSIGYYSFYIEGKGTYCALDNTAYDVVRGVGTYDINGASVANNKGDTFYRKSFWYGFTGLMWIAYRLWMIRRSFVSCKRFIRRCDPTADRISFQDAMVFV
;
A
#
# COMPACT_ATOMS: atom_id res chain seq x y z
N MET A 1 10.94 13.29 -15.31
CA MET A 1 10.18 12.40 -14.43
C MET A 1 11.19 11.66 -13.57
N ALA A 2 11.01 11.61 -12.25
CA ALA A 2 11.86 10.78 -11.41
C ALA A 2 11.44 9.31 -11.61
N ALA A 3 12.37 8.48 -12.09
CA ALA A 3 12.18 7.04 -12.21
C ALA A 3 13.05 6.36 -11.15
N SER A 4 12.46 5.43 -10.40
CA SER A 4 13.20 4.55 -9.49
C SER A 4 13.51 3.24 -10.21
N ARG A 5 14.72 2.72 -10.00
CA ARG A 5 15.12 1.39 -10.47
C ARG A 5 15.37 0.51 -9.26
N TRP A 6 14.90 -0.72 -9.34
CA TRP A 6 15.05 -1.71 -8.29
C TRP A 6 15.53 -3.04 -8.88
N ASN A 7 16.39 -3.73 -8.15
CA ASN A 7 16.81 -5.07 -8.51
C ASN A 7 15.87 -6.09 -7.87
N LEU A 8 15.31 -6.96 -8.70
CA LEU A 8 14.39 -8.02 -8.31
C LEU A 8 15.12 -9.36 -8.43
N SER A 9 15.00 -10.21 -7.41
CA SER A 9 15.52 -11.57 -7.46
C SER A 9 14.36 -12.57 -7.30
N PRO A 10 13.96 -13.28 -8.36
CA PRO A 10 12.96 -14.32 -8.25
C PRO A 10 13.52 -15.50 -7.46
N THR A 11 12.74 -16.00 -6.50
CA THR A 11 13.15 -17.10 -5.62
C THR A 11 12.56 -18.43 -6.04
N HIS A 12 11.32 -18.42 -6.55
CA HIS A 12 10.61 -19.60 -7.04
C HIS A 12 9.44 -19.14 -7.92
N TYR A 13 8.86 -20.07 -8.68
CA TYR A 13 7.79 -19.76 -9.61
C TYR A 13 6.70 -20.83 -9.61
N TYR A 14 5.52 -20.43 -10.08
CA TYR A 14 4.38 -21.28 -10.36
C TYR A 14 4.00 -21.10 -11.82
N ARG A 15 3.74 -22.21 -12.52
CA ARG A 15 3.24 -22.18 -13.89
C ARG A 15 1.73 -22.00 -13.88
N LEU A 16 1.25 -21.03 -14.64
CA LEU A 16 -0.17 -20.78 -14.92
C LEU A 16 -0.44 -21.08 -16.40
N GLU A 17 -1.70 -21.11 -16.82
CA GLU A 17 -2.07 -21.44 -18.21
C GLU A 17 -1.45 -20.48 -19.23
N ASN A 18 -1.36 -19.19 -18.89
CA ASN A 18 -0.94 -18.14 -19.81
C ASN A 18 0.41 -17.51 -19.43
N GLY A 19 1.15 -18.09 -18.47
CA GLY A 19 2.37 -17.46 -18.01
C GLY A 19 2.97 -18.01 -16.74
N LEU A 20 3.90 -17.23 -16.19
CA LEU A 20 4.65 -17.56 -14.97
C LEU A 20 4.32 -16.56 -13.88
N LEU A 21 3.95 -17.08 -12.71
CA LEU A 21 3.86 -16.31 -11.47
C LEU A 21 5.15 -16.55 -10.68
N CYS A 22 5.98 -15.53 -10.57
CA CYS A 22 7.27 -15.60 -9.89
C CYS A 22 7.22 -14.85 -8.57
N HIS A 23 7.49 -15.56 -7.47
CA HIS A 23 7.76 -14.91 -6.20
C HIS A 23 9.15 -14.31 -6.24
N TYR A 24 9.29 -13.07 -5.75
CA TYR A 24 10.55 -12.37 -5.67
C TYR A 24 10.76 -11.70 -4.31
N VAL A 25 12.02 -11.41 -4.03
CA VAL A 25 12.44 -10.57 -2.92
C VAL A 25 13.22 -9.36 -3.43
N MET A 26 13.08 -8.24 -2.74
CA MET A 26 13.95 -7.06 -2.86
C MET A 26 14.63 -6.84 -1.51
N PRO A 27 15.78 -7.51 -1.26
CA PRO A 27 16.41 -7.49 0.06
C PRO A 27 16.74 -6.08 0.55
N GLN A 28 17.11 -5.19 -0.38
CA GLN A 28 17.45 -3.77 -0.10
C GLN A 28 16.31 -3.01 0.58
N TYR A 29 15.06 -3.42 0.34
CA TYR A 29 13.87 -2.75 0.85
C TYR A 29 13.04 -3.64 1.78
N ASN A 30 13.52 -4.84 2.13
CA ASN A 30 12.74 -5.82 2.89
C ASN A 30 11.32 -6.03 2.31
N VAL A 31 11.27 -6.19 0.99
CA VAL A 31 10.04 -6.34 0.22
C VAL A 31 9.94 -7.75 -0.34
N HIS A 32 8.74 -8.30 -0.28
CA HIS A 32 8.38 -9.59 -0.84
C HIS A 32 7.19 -9.42 -1.77
N GLY A 33 7.18 -10.07 -2.92
CA GLY A 33 6.10 -9.90 -3.87
C GLY A 33 6.02 -11.01 -4.87
N ASN A 34 5.06 -10.90 -5.76
CA ASN A 34 5.01 -11.72 -6.95
C ASN A 34 4.84 -10.84 -8.18
N TYR A 35 5.43 -11.28 -9.28
CA TYR A 35 5.09 -10.76 -10.59
C TYR A 35 4.55 -11.87 -11.48
N PHE A 36 3.56 -11.53 -12.27
CA PHE A 36 3.05 -12.35 -13.35
C PHE A 36 3.68 -11.86 -14.66
N LEU A 37 4.25 -12.80 -15.40
CA LEU A 37 4.79 -12.60 -16.74
C LEU A 37 4.00 -13.47 -17.72
N ASP A 38 3.31 -12.85 -18.65
CA ASP A 38 2.58 -13.55 -19.71
C ASP A 38 3.56 -14.09 -20.77
N GLU A 39 3.22 -15.22 -21.39
CA GLU A 39 4.01 -15.84 -22.46
C GLU A 39 3.81 -15.19 -23.82
N HIS A 40 2.73 -14.41 -24.00
CA HIS A 40 2.40 -13.76 -25.26
C HIS A 40 2.93 -12.34 -25.30
N LYS A 41 3.51 -11.97 -26.45
CA LYS A 41 3.96 -10.60 -26.69
C LYS A 41 2.78 -9.64 -26.72
N ALA A 42 2.99 -8.44 -26.20
CA ALA A 42 1.99 -7.37 -26.19
C ALA A 42 2.58 -6.04 -26.62
N THR A 43 1.71 -5.09 -26.94
CA THR A 43 2.12 -3.71 -27.19
C THR A 43 2.86 -3.17 -25.97
N PRO A 44 4.07 -2.59 -26.15
CA PRO A 44 4.85 -2.05 -25.05
C PRO A 44 4.08 -1.02 -24.25
N TYR A 45 4.31 -1.01 -22.93
CA TYR A 45 3.79 0.05 -22.08
C TYR A 45 4.43 1.40 -22.46
N ARG A 46 3.73 2.51 -22.19
CA ARG A 46 4.20 3.88 -22.54
C ARG A 46 5.54 4.29 -21.91
N THR A 47 5.99 3.57 -20.87
CA THR A 47 7.27 3.79 -20.17
C THR A 47 8.40 2.93 -20.74
N THR A 48 8.07 1.99 -21.61
CA THR A 48 9.01 1.08 -22.27
C THR A 48 9.69 1.79 -23.44
N PRO A 49 11.01 1.66 -23.62
CA PRO A 49 11.70 2.33 -24.71
C PRO A 49 11.37 1.69 -26.05
N ASP A 50 11.45 2.48 -27.13
CA ASP A 50 11.02 2.08 -28.47
C ASP A 50 11.80 0.88 -29.04
N ASN A 51 13.05 0.68 -28.59
CA ASN A 51 13.87 -0.47 -29.00
C ASN A 51 13.30 -1.81 -28.52
N CYS A 52 12.39 -1.82 -27.54
CA CYS A 52 11.71 -3.00 -27.02
C CYS A 52 10.34 -3.23 -27.66
N ALA A 53 10.02 -2.55 -28.77
CA ALA A 53 8.68 -2.58 -29.39
C ALA A 53 8.17 -4.00 -29.74
N THR A 54 9.09 -4.88 -30.14
CA THR A 54 8.78 -6.23 -30.63
C THR A 54 9.00 -7.33 -29.61
N ASP A 55 9.59 -7.02 -28.46
CA ASP A 55 10.07 -8.00 -27.47
C ASP A 55 9.59 -7.63 -26.06
N SER A 56 8.35 -7.14 -26.00
CA SER A 56 7.64 -6.75 -24.80
C SER A 56 6.59 -7.79 -24.40
N TYR A 57 6.59 -8.18 -23.14
CA TYR A 57 5.65 -9.13 -22.54
C TYR A 57 4.84 -8.43 -21.45
N PRO A 58 3.53 -8.68 -21.30
CA PRO A 58 2.75 -8.18 -20.18
C PRO A 58 3.40 -8.51 -18.84
N PHE A 59 3.52 -7.50 -18.00
CA PHE A 59 4.10 -7.62 -16.67
C PHE A 59 3.15 -7.00 -15.65
N GLU A 60 2.69 -7.80 -14.71
CA GLU A 60 1.91 -7.34 -13.57
C GLU A 60 2.63 -7.75 -12.29
N TYR A 61 2.62 -6.90 -11.28
CA TYR A 61 3.26 -7.24 -10.02
C TYR A 61 2.49 -6.68 -8.84
N TYR A 62 2.74 -7.31 -7.71
CA TYR A 62 2.44 -6.72 -6.43
C TYR A 62 3.52 -7.08 -5.42
N PHE A 63 3.66 -6.26 -4.41
CA PHE A 63 4.53 -6.55 -3.29
C PHE A 63 4.01 -6.03 -1.97
N TYR A 64 4.58 -6.62 -0.93
CA TYR A 64 4.40 -6.28 0.46
C TYR A 64 5.69 -5.69 0.98
N HIS A 65 5.60 -4.53 1.60
CA HIS A 65 6.65 -4.00 2.45
C HIS A 65 6.25 -4.27 3.91
N GLY A 66 7.11 -4.99 4.62
CA GLY A 66 6.88 -5.32 6.01
C GLY A 66 6.75 -4.07 6.88
N SER A 67 5.82 -4.10 7.83
CA SER A 67 5.67 -3.07 8.87
C SER A 67 5.49 -3.74 10.24
N ILE A 68 5.13 -2.98 11.27
CA ILE A 68 5.02 -3.48 12.65
C ILE A 68 3.80 -4.40 12.80
N GLY A 69 4.00 -5.67 13.16
CA GLY A 69 2.93 -6.67 13.39
C GLY A 69 2.52 -7.46 12.14
N TYR A 70 1.26 -7.92 12.04
CA TYR A 70 0.71 -8.59 10.83
C TYR A 70 0.40 -7.62 9.68
N TYR A 71 0.86 -6.38 9.77
CA TYR A 71 0.52 -5.29 8.88
C TYR A 71 1.57 -5.15 7.77
N SER A 72 1.13 -5.22 6.52
CA SER A 72 1.98 -4.97 5.36
C SER A 72 1.39 -3.88 4.46
N PHE A 73 2.25 -2.97 4.00
CA PHE A 73 1.90 -2.08 2.90
C PHE A 73 1.89 -2.89 1.61
N TYR A 74 0.82 -2.75 0.85
CA TYR A 74 0.63 -3.42 -0.42
C TYR A 74 0.75 -2.40 -1.55
N ILE A 75 1.55 -2.73 -2.56
CA ILE A 75 1.67 -1.96 -3.80
C ILE A 75 1.47 -2.91 -4.96
N GLU A 76 0.74 -2.46 -5.97
CA GLU A 76 0.54 -3.19 -7.22
C GLU A 76 0.79 -2.28 -8.41
N GLY A 77 1.27 -2.88 -9.50
CA GLY A 77 1.56 -2.17 -10.73
C GLY A 77 1.44 -3.05 -11.94
N LYS A 78 1.50 -2.40 -13.10
CA LYS A 78 1.44 -3.05 -14.40
C LYS A 78 2.33 -2.35 -15.40
N GLY A 79 2.79 -3.09 -16.39
CA GLY A 79 3.74 -2.62 -17.37
C GLY A 79 4.04 -3.67 -18.42
N THR A 80 5.22 -3.57 -19.00
CA THR A 80 5.75 -4.62 -19.89
C THR A 80 7.21 -4.92 -19.56
N TYR A 81 7.55 -6.20 -19.60
CA TYR A 81 8.91 -6.70 -19.50
C TYR A 81 9.56 -6.72 -20.88
N CYS A 82 10.72 -6.09 -21.02
CA CYS A 82 11.52 -6.16 -22.24
C CYS A 82 12.54 -7.30 -22.15
N ALA A 83 12.47 -8.23 -23.09
CA ALA A 83 13.39 -9.37 -23.14
C ALA A 83 14.80 -9.00 -23.65
N LEU A 84 14.96 -7.85 -24.32
CA LEU A 84 16.26 -7.43 -24.87
C LEU A 84 17.21 -6.90 -23.79
N ASP A 85 16.68 -6.23 -22.77
CA ASP A 85 17.47 -5.62 -21.69
C ASP A 85 17.15 -6.18 -20.29
N ASN A 86 16.26 -7.18 -20.23
CA ASN A 86 15.79 -7.82 -19.01
C ASN A 86 15.19 -6.85 -17.97
N THR A 87 14.55 -5.77 -18.44
CA THR A 87 13.95 -4.76 -17.57
C THR A 87 12.43 -4.77 -17.67
N ALA A 88 11.76 -4.79 -16.52
CA ALA A 88 10.34 -4.49 -16.41
C ALA A 88 10.12 -2.98 -16.35
N TYR A 89 9.34 -2.46 -17.29
CA TYR A 89 8.95 -1.06 -17.36
C TYR A 89 7.50 -0.94 -16.94
N ASP A 90 7.27 -0.45 -15.73
CA ASP A 90 5.95 -0.42 -15.13
C ASP A 90 5.55 0.92 -14.52
N VAL A 91 4.28 0.99 -14.15
CA VAL A 91 3.73 2.06 -13.31
C VAL A 91 2.94 1.46 -12.17
N VAL A 92 2.97 2.15 -11.04
CA VAL A 92 2.11 1.84 -9.90
C VAL A 92 0.64 2.05 -10.30
N ARG A 93 -0.17 1.01 -10.11
CA ARG A 93 -1.61 1.02 -10.36
C ARG A 93 -2.40 1.29 -9.09
N GLY A 94 -1.93 0.79 -7.96
CA GLY A 94 -2.66 0.82 -6.70
C GLY A 94 -1.76 0.68 -5.50
N VAL A 95 -2.23 1.23 -4.38
CA VAL A 95 -1.63 1.09 -3.07
C VAL A 95 -2.72 0.68 -2.07
N GLY A 96 -2.33 -0.06 -1.05
CA GLY A 96 -3.25 -0.58 -0.05
C GLY A 96 -2.53 -1.14 1.16
N THR A 97 -3.29 -1.87 1.96
CA THR A 97 -2.79 -2.55 3.16
C THR A 97 -3.40 -3.93 3.24
N TYR A 98 -2.63 -4.90 3.72
CA TYR A 98 -3.08 -6.28 3.84
C TYR A 98 -2.51 -6.95 5.09
N ASP A 99 -3.32 -7.81 5.71
CA ASP A 99 -2.99 -8.49 6.96
C ASP A 99 -2.20 -9.77 6.69
N ILE A 100 -0.94 -9.61 6.29
CA ILE A 100 -0.02 -10.71 6.04
C ILE A 100 1.39 -10.33 6.51
N ASN A 101 2.12 -11.28 7.11
CA ASN A 101 3.53 -11.13 7.43
C ASN A 101 4.22 -12.49 7.57
N GLY A 102 5.56 -12.49 7.53
CA GLY A 102 6.41 -13.66 7.75
C GLY A 102 6.36 -14.66 6.61
N ALA A 103 6.56 -15.94 6.93
CA ALA A 103 6.69 -17.01 5.94
C ALA A 103 5.45 -17.22 5.06
N SER A 104 4.26 -16.80 5.49
CA SER A 104 3.04 -16.91 4.67
C SER A 104 3.07 -15.98 3.45
N VAL A 105 3.85 -14.89 3.50
CA VAL A 105 4.03 -13.97 2.36
C VAL A 105 4.68 -14.70 1.19
N ALA A 106 5.66 -15.57 1.47
CA ALA A 106 6.39 -16.31 0.45
C ALA A 106 5.50 -17.26 -0.37
N ASN A 107 4.39 -17.72 0.20
CA ASN A 107 3.47 -18.64 -0.44
C ASN A 107 2.18 -17.94 -0.93
N ASN A 108 2.09 -16.62 -0.82
CA ASN A 108 0.93 -15.89 -1.29
C ASN A 108 0.95 -15.83 -2.82
N LYS A 109 -0.08 -16.35 -3.48
CA LYS A 109 -0.16 -16.40 -4.95
C LYS A 109 -0.91 -15.25 -5.59
N GLY A 110 -1.48 -14.34 -4.81
CA GLY A 110 -2.33 -13.32 -5.38
C GLY A 110 -3.80 -13.69 -5.30
N ASP A 111 -4.63 -12.69 -5.56
CA ASP A 111 -6.06 -12.80 -5.73
C ASP A 111 -6.51 -11.62 -6.63
N THR A 112 -7.65 -11.74 -7.31
CA THR A 112 -8.16 -10.74 -8.26
C THR A 112 -8.97 -9.62 -7.61
N PHE A 113 -9.33 -9.76 -6.34
CA PHE A 113 -10.07 -8.81 -5.53
C PHE A 113 -9.16 -7.78 -4.86
N TYR A 114 -9.74 -6.62 -4.58
CA TYR A 114 -9.03 -5.57 -3.86
C TYR A 114 -8.71 -6.00 -2.42
N ARG A 115 -7.43 -5.96 -2.05
CA ARG A 115 -6.95 -6.35 -0.72
C ARG A 115 -7.31 -5.32 0.34
N LYS A 116 -7.74 -5.81 1.50
CA LYS A 116 -8.14 -4.99 2.64
C LYS A 116 -7.45 -5.51 3.90
N SER A 117 -7.12 -4.59 4.81
CA SER A 117 -6.57 -4.90 6.13
C SER A 117 -7.62 -4.61 7.20
N PHE A 118 -8.01 -5.65 7.92
CA PHE A 118 -8.84 -5.55 9.11
C PHE A 118 -8.07 -4.85 10.23
N TRP A 119 -6.80 -5.19 10.44
CA TRP A 119 -5.99 -4.56 11.50
C TRP A 119 -5.76 -3.06 11.27
N TYR A 120 -5.59 -2.64 10.02
CA TYR A 120 -5.50 -1.22 9.67
C TYR A 120 -6.82 -0.51 9.95
N GLY A 121 -7.95 -1.10 9.54
CA GLY A 121 -9.27 -0.57 9.84
C GLY A 121 -9.52 -0.46 11.34
N PHE A 122 -9.21 -1.51 12.10
CA PHE A 122 -9.37 -1.55 13.55
C PHE A 122 -8.47 -0.52 14.26
N THR A 123 -7.21 -0.43 13.88
CA THR A 123 -6.25 0.53 14.46
C THR A 123 -6.69 1.96 14.15
N GLY A 124 -7.14 2.22 12.92
CA GLY A 124 -7.70 3.51 12.52
C GLY A 124 -8.95 3.88 13.34
N LEU A 125 -9.87 2.92 13.55
CA LEU A 125 -11.05 3.12 14.38
C LEU A 125 -10.68 3.41 15.84
N MET A 126 -9.75 2.65 16.41
CA MET A 126 -9.25 2.88 17.78
C MET A 126 -8.61 4.26 17.91
N TRP A 127 -7.82 4.68 16.93
CA TRP A 127 -7.21 6.00 16.90
C TRP A 127 -8.24 7.13 16.81
N ILE A 128 -9.24 6.99 15.93
CA ILE A 128 -10.35 7.95 15.82
C ILE A 128 -11.13 8.02 17.13
N ALA A 129 -11.45 6.88 17.74
CA ALA A 129 -12.14 6.83 19.03
C ALA A 129 -11.33 7.52 20.14
N TYR A 130 -10.02 7.29 20.20
CA TYR A 130 -9.12 7.97 21.11
C TYR A 130 -9.13 9.49 20.89
N ARG A 131 -9.03 9.95 19.63
CA ARG A 131 -9.08 11.38 19.28
C ARG A 131 -10.40 12.02 19.68
N LEU A 132 -11.53 11.38 19.38
CA LEU A 132 -12.85 11.85 19.79
C LEU A 132 -12.99 11.93 21.31
N TRP A 133 -12.45 10.95 22.03
CA TRP A 133 -12.43 10.97 23.50
C TRP A 133 -11.60 12.12 24.05
N MET A 134 -10.41 12.37 23.49
CA MET A 134 -9.53 13.48 23.86
C MET A 134 -10.18 14.84 23.60
N ILE A 135 -10.81 15.02 22.43
CA ILE A 135 -11.54 16.26 22.09
C ILE A 135 -12.69 16.47 23.08
N ARG A 136 -13.50 15.44 23.35
CA ARG A 136 -14.60 15.52 24.32
C ARG A 136 -14.10 15.88 25.72
N ARG A 137 -13.01 15.28 26.18
CA ARG A 137 -12.42 15.56 27.49
C ARG A 137 -11.95 17.01 27.57
N SER A 138 -11.28 17.50 26.52
CA SER A 138 -10.81 18.88 26.42
C SER A 138 -11.98 19.86 26.44
N PHE A 139 -13.03 19.60 25.66
CA PHE A 139 -14.26 20.39 25.64
C PHE A 139 -14.92 20.49 27.03
N VAL A 140 -15.07 19.36 27.72
CA VAL A 140 -15.64 19.33 29.08
C VAL A 140 -14.76 20.12 30.06
N SER A 141 -13.43 20.04 29.93
CA SER A 141 -12.50 20.81 30.76
C SER A 141 -12.65 22.32 30.54
N CYS A 142 -12.62 22.78 29.28
CA CYS A 142 -12.81 24.20 28.93
C CYS A 142 -14.15 24.72 29.46
N LYS A 143 -15.23 23.96 29.27
CA LYS A 143 -16.56 24.32 29.76
C LYS A 143 -16.63 24.45 31.28
N ARG A 144 -15.95 23.56 32.02
CA ARG A 144 -15.89 23.62 33.49
C ARG A 144 -15.03 24.79 33.97
N PHE A 145 -13.92 25.06 33.29
CA PHE A 145 -13.04 26.19 33.60
C PHE A 145 -13.77 27.53 33.46
N ILE A 146 -14.43 27.76 32.32
CA ILE A 146 -15.19 29.00 32.07
C ILE A 146 -16.30 29.17 33.09
N ARG A 147 -17.10 28.12 33.38
CA ARG A 147 -18.13 28.19 34.42
C ARG A 147 -17.61 28.53 35.81
N ARG A 148 -16.35 28.18 36.10
CA ARG A 148 -15.72 28.50 37.39
C ARG A 148 -15.21 29.94 37.43
N CYS A 149 -14.72 30.46 36.31
CA CYS A 149 -14.22 31.83 36.19
C CYS A 149 -15.37 32.85 36.04
N ASP A 150 -16.43 32.49 35.34
CA ASP A 150 -17.60 33.32 35.10
C ASP A 150 -18.88 32.45 35.17
N PRO A 151 -19.58 32.44 36.32
CA PRO A 151 -20.82 31.69 36.49
C PRO A 151 -21.97 32.20 35.60
N THR A 152 -21.87 33.43 35.08
CA THR A 152 -22.85 34.05 34.19
C THR A 152 -22.51 33.90 32.71
N ALA A 153 -21.35 33.33 32.37
CA ALA A 153 -20.94 33.11 30.99
C ALA A 153 -21.93 32.21 30.23
N ASP A 154 -22.28 32.64 29.02
CA ASP A 154 -23.16 31.92 28.12
C ASP A 154 -22.63 30.52 27.74
N ARG A 155 -23.52 29.67 27.23
CA ARG A 155 -23.14 28.33 26.76
C ARG A 155 -22.15 28.43 25.60
N ILE A 156 -20.91 28.07 25.90
CA ILE A 156 -19.84 27.94 24.90
C ILE A 156 -20.21 26.83 23.91
N SER A 157 -20.11 27.12 22.61
CA SER A 157 -20.34 26.13 21.57
C SER A 157 -19.13 25.20 21.44
N PHE A 158 -19.30 24.08 20.75
CA PHE A 158 -18.19 23.17 20.45
C PHE A 158 -17.13 23.84 19.55
N GLN A 159 -17.54 24.78 18.70
CA GLN A 159 -16.65 25.50 17.78
C GLN A 159 -15.73 26.46 18.54
N ASP A 160 -16.23 27.14 19.58
CA ASP A 160 -15.46 28.12 20.36
C ASP A 160 -14.37 27.46 21.23
N ALA A 161 -14.52 26.17 21.52
CA ALA A 161 -13.62 25.40 22.38
C ALA A 161 -12.62 24.53 21.59
N MET A 162 -12.69 24.54 20.26
CA MET A 162 -11.82 23.72 19.41
C MET A 162 -10.60 24.54 18.98
N VAL A 163 -9.45 24.27 19.60
CA VAL A 163 -8.16 24.75 19.07
C VAL A 163 -7.68 23.71 18.08
N PHE A 164 -7.56 24.08 16.81
CA PHE A 164 -6.96 23.21 15.79
C PHE A 164 -5.51 22.92 16.17
N VAL A 165 -5.19 21.63 16.36
CA VAL A 165 -3.82 21.09 16.48
C VAL A 165 -3.65 20.02 15.42
#